data_AF-A0A392SQG1-F1
#
_entry.id   AF-A0A392SQG1-F1
#
_cell.length_a   1.000
_cell.length_b   1.000
_cell.length_c   1.000
_cell.angle_alpha   90.00
_cell.angle_beta   90.00
_cell.angle_gamma   90.00
#
_symmetry.space_group_name_H-M   'P 1'
#
loop_
_entity.id
_entity.type
_entity.pdbx_description
1 polymer ?
#
loop_
_entity_poly.entity_id
_entity_poly.type
_entity_poly.pdbx_seq_one_letter_code
_entity_poly.pdbx_strand_id
1 'polypeptide(L)' 'MLKLTNPFLEEVKEYQKRDKKLVEKLVLINEGKEVDFGIDENGVVKYRGRMCVPDVPELKKMILEEGHRSG' A
#
# COMPACT_ATOMS: atom_id res chain seq x y z
N MET A 1 -12.35 7.99 -9.29
CA MET A 1 -11.38 7.62 -8.24
C MET A 1 -11.74 6.22 -7.80
N LEU A 2 -10.78 5.28 -7.73
CA LEU A 2 -11.05 3.93 -7.24
C LEU A 2 -11.62 4.03 -5.83
N LYS A 3 -12.79 3.43 -5.58
CA LYS A 3 -13.33 3.32 -4.24
C LYS A 3 -12.65 2.12 -3.61
N LEU A 4 -11.61 2.38 -2.84
CA LEU A 4 -10.88 1.34 -2.13
C LEU A 4 -11.84 0.73 -1.10
N THR A 5 -12.27 -0.51 -1.35
CA THR A 5 -13.08 -1.25 -0.38
C THR A 5 -12.20 -1.66 0.80
N ASN A 6 -12.80 -1.83 1.98
CA ASN A 6 -12.10 -2.26 3.19
C ASN A 6 -11.29 -3.57 2.97
N PRO A 7 -11.81 -4.61 2.28
CA PRO A 7 -11.05 -5.83 2.01
C PRO A 7 -9.78 -5.63 1.17
N PHE A 8 -9.81 -4.77 0.15
CA PHE A 8 -8.64 -4.50 -0.69
C PHE A 8 -7.52 -3.82 0.11
N LEU A 9 -7.88 -2.85 0.94
CA LEU A 9 -6.93 -2.12 1.78
C LEU A 9 -6.21 -3.05 2.77
N GLU A 10 -6.97 -3.96 3.40
CA GLU A 10 -6.41 -4.92 4.35
C GLU A 10 -5.47 -5.92 3.67
N GLU A 11 -5.79 -6.41 2.47
CA GLU A 11 -4.85 -7.26 1.72
C GLU A 11 -3.56 -6.51 1.38
N VAL A 12 -3.65 -5.30 0.82
CA VAL A 12 -2.45 -4.52 0.49
C VAL A 12 -1.58 -4.34 1.73
N LYS A 13 -2.17 -3.98 2.87
CA LYS A 13 -1.47 -3.81 4.15
C LYS A 13 -0.74 -5.09 4.59
N GLU A 14 -1.37 -6.25 4.46
CA GLU A 14 -0.75 -7.54 4.79
C GLU A 14 0.44 -7.87 3.89
N TYR A 15 0.34 -7.60 2.58
CA TYR A 15 1.46 -7.77 1.67
C TYR A 15 2.58 -6.75 1.93
N GLN A 16 2.26 -5.50 2.27
CA GLN A 16 3.26 -4.48 2.60
C GLN A 16 4.14 -4.89 3.79
N LYS A 17 3.55 -5.51 4.82
CA LYS A 17 4.30 -6.03 5.98
C LYS A 17 5.31 -7.13 5.63
N ARG A 18 5.09 -7.83 4.52
CA ARG A 18 5.92 -8.95 4.04
C ARG A 18 6.91 -8.52 2.96
N ASP A 19 6.70 -7.36 2.33
CA ASP A 19 7.58 -6.82 1.32
C ASP A 19 8.85 -6.25 1.96
N LYS A 20 9.99 -6.88 1.70
CA LYS A 20 11.29 -6.51 2.30
C LYS A 20 11.64 -5.05 2.07
N LYS A 21 11.41 -4.53 0.85
CA LYS A 21 11.77 -3.14 0.51
C LYS A 21 10.91 -2.16 1.30
N LEU A 22 9.63 -2.45 1.46
CA LEU A 22 8.74 -1.61 2.26
C LEU A 22 9.05 -1.71 3.75
N VAL A 23 9.43 -2.88 4.26
CA VAL A 23 9.92 -3.03 5.64
C VAL A 23 11.18 -2.21 5.89
N GLU A 24 12.15 -2.23 4.97
CA GLU A 24 13.34 -1.37 5.05
C GLU A 24 12.97 0.12 5.05
N LYS A 25 12.02 0.53 4.20
CA LYS A 25 11.50 1.90 4.20
C LYS A 25 10.79 2.26 5.50
N LEU A 26 10.03 1.35 6.11
CA LEU A 26 9.39 1.56 7.40
C LEU A 26 10.41 1.87 8.51
N VAL A 27 11.57 1.19 8.51
CA VAL A 27 12.65 1.51 9.44
C VAL A 27 13.15 2.94 9.23
N LEU A 28 13.41 3.34 7.98
CA LEU A 28 13.87 4.69 7.65
C LEU A 28 12.83 5.77 7.98
N ILE A 29 11.54 5.48 7.82
CA ILE A 29 10.44 6.37 8.23
C ILE A 29 10.48 6.58 9.74
N ASN A 30 10.61 5.49 10.52
CA ASN A 30 10.69 5.57 11.99
C ASN A 30 11.94 6.31 12.48
N GLU A 31 13.05 6.24 11.74
CA GLU A 31 14.26 7.01 12.02
C GLU A 31 14.18 8.48 11.54
N GLY A 32 13.08 8.89 10.90
CA GLY A 32 12.93 10.24 10.32
C GLY A 32 13.83 10.52 9.12
N LYS A 33 14.34 9.47 8.46
CA LYS A 33 15.26 9.55 7.30
C LYS A 33 14.54 9.44 5.96
N GLU A 34 13.24 9.15 5.96
CA GLU A 34 12.40 9.17 4.77
C GLU A 34 11.46 10.37 4.77
N VAL A 35 11.41 11.07 3.64
CA VAL A 35 10.57 12.27 3.43
C VAL A 35 9.46 12.02 2.41
N ASP A 36 9.70 11.09 1.49
CA ASP A 36 8.73 10.78 0.43
C ASP A 36 7.78 9.66 0.85
N PHE A 37 8.19 8.82 1.81
CA PHE A 37 7.36 7.75 2.34
C PHE A 37 6.72 8.14 3.67
N GLY A 38 5.49 7.66 3.89
CA GLY A 38 4.79 7.81 5.16
C GLY A 38 3.80 6.67 5.39
N ILE A 39 3.28 6.58 6.61
CA ILE A 39 2.22 5.65 6.99
C ILE A 39 0.95 6.48 7.21
N ASP A 40 -0.17 6.06 6.64
CA ASP A 40 -1.46 6.74 6.87
C ASP A 40 -2.21 6.22 8.10
N GLU A 41 -3.39 6.80 8.36
CA GLU A 41 -4.25 6.44 9.49
C GLU A 41 -4.68 4.95 9.50
N ASN A 42 -4.67 4.28 8.35
CA ASN A 42 -5.01 2.86 8.23
C ASN A 42 -3.79 1.95 8.41
N GLY A 43 -2.59 2.53 8.65
CA GLY A 43 -1.34 1.79 8.75
C GLY A 43 -0.79 1.34 7.39
N VAL A 44 -1.18 2.02 6.30
CA VAL A 44 -0.72 1.70 4.94
C VAL A 44 0.45 2.59 4.55
N VAL A 45 1.50 1.98 4.01
CA VAL A 45 2.65 2.69 3.46
C VAL A 45 2.26 3.42 2.17
N LYS A 46 2.55 4.71 2.13
CA LYS A 46 2.33 5.59 0.98
C LYS A 46 3.63 6.24 0.54
N TYR A 47 3.80 6.38 -0.77
CA TYR A 47 4.82 7.19 -1.41
C TYR A 47 4.17 8.45 -1.98
N ARG A 48 4.50 9.63 -1.45
CA ARG A 48 3.94 10.93 -1.87
C ARG A 48 2.41 10.91 -1.94
N GLY A 49 1.78 10.35 -0.91
CA GLY A 49 0.32 10.22 -0.80
C GLY A 49 -0.32 9.09 -1.61
N ARG A 50 0.47 8.33 -2.40
CA ARG A 50 -0.02 7.19 -3.19
C ARG A 50 0.28 5.88 -2.49
N MET A 51 -0.69 4.97 -2.43
CA MET A 51 -0.52 3.65 -1.83
C MET A 51 0.61 2.87 -2.52
N CYS A 52 1.54 2.34 -1.74
CA CYS A 52 2.54 1.41 -2.25
C CYS A 52 1.90 0.03 -2.41
N VAL A 53 1.77 -0.47 -3.64
CA VAL A 53 1.25 -1.82 -3.87
C VAL A 53 2.43 -2.74 -4.19
N PRO A 54 2.69 -3.78 -3.37
CA PRO A 54 3.69 -4.79 -3.68
C PRO A 54 3.47 -5.45 -5.05
N ASP A 55 4.56 -5.81 -5.73
CA ASP A 55 4.50 -6.44 -7.06
C ASP A 55 4.16 -7.93 -6.95
N VAL A 56 2.90 -8.22 -6.65
CA VAL A 56 2.34 -9.58 -6.60
C VAL A 56 1.14 -9.72 -7.55
N PRO A 57 1.04 -10.82 -8.33
CA PRO A 57 -0.04 -11.01 -9.31
C PRO A 57 -1.45 -10.88 -8.72
N GLU A 58 -1.65 -11.36 -7.49
CA GLU A 58 -2.92 -11.33 -6.77
C GLU A 58 -3.41 -9.90 -6.56
N LEU A 59 -2.57 -9.00 -6.07
CA LEU A 59 -2.93 -7.59 -5.87
C LEU A 59 -3.20 -6.87 -7.20
N LYS A 60 -2.45 -7.20 -8.27
CA LYS A 60 -2.72 -6.63 -9.60
C LYS A 60 -4.12 -7.02 -10.09
N LYS A 61 -4.50 -8.27 -9.91
CA LYS A 61 -5.86 -8.74 -10.25
C LYS A 61 -6.91 -7.97 -9.43
N MET A 62 -6.71 -7.84 -8.12
CA MET A 62 -7.64 -7.12 -7.26
C MET A 62 -7.79 -5.64 -7.64
N ILE A 63 -6.70 -4.96 -8.03
CA ILE A 63 -6.77 -3.57 -8.53
C ILE A 63 -7.68 -3.47 -9.75
N LEU A 64 -7.54 -4.40 -10.70
CA LEU A 64 -8.35 -4.42 -11.92
C LEU A 64 -9.83 -4.67 -11.60
N GLU A 65 -10.12 -5.62 -10.70
CA GLU A 65 -11.48 -5.92 -10.24
C GLU A 65 -12.11 -4.74 -9.50
N GLU A 66 -11.38 -4.09 -8.59
CA GLU A 66 -11.86 -2.91 -7.87
C GLU A 66 -12.10 -1.72 -8.82
N GLY A 67 -11.25 -1.57 -9.83
CA GLY A 67 -11.43 -0.59 -10.90
C GLY A 67 -12.68 -0.82 -11.73
N HIS A 68 -12.98 -2.06 -12.06
CA HIS A 68 -14.21 -2.41 -12.75
C HIS A 68 -15.45 -2.11 -11.90
N ARG A 69 -15.41 -2.38 -10.58
CA ARG A 69 -16.53 -2.10 -9.65
C ARG A 69 -16.75 -0.61 -9.37
N SER A 70 -15.70 0.19 -9.48
CA SER A 70 -15.73 1.62 -9.16
C SER A 70 -16.18 2.51 -10.31
N GLY A 71 -16.31 1.96 -11.53
CA GLY A 71 -16.84 2.64 -12.71
C GLY A 71 -18.35 2.59 -12.76
#